data_AF-A0A183DMH2-F1
#
_entry.id   AF-A0A183DMH2-F1
#
_cell.length_a   1.000
_cell.length_b   1.000
_cell.length_c   1.000
_cell.angle_alpha   90.00
_cell.angle_beta   90.00
_cell.angle_gamma   90.00
#
_symmetry.space_group_name_H-M   'P 1'
#
loop_
_entity.id
_entity.type
_entity.pdbx_description
1 polymer ?
#
loop_
_entity_poly.entity_id
_entity_poly.type
_entity_poly.pdbx_seq_one_letter_code
_entity_poly.pdbx_strand_id
1 'polypeptide(L)'
;MVCFRMVKPLAEFVASLHKNRVDDRNLQGHCQTLINGDTVKILVDFYEEGQYGLDIYTRESSPAALNGGKQLLTHCCKYLVNVRM
;
A
#
# COMPACT_ATOMS: atom_id res chain seq x y z
N MET A 1 0.97 -3.71 10.88
CA MET A 1 2.08 -3.69 9.90
C MET A 1 1.88 -4.82 8.89
N VAL A 2 2.10 -4.54 7.60
CA VAL A 2 2.13 -5.54 6.52
C VAL A 2 3.55 -5.56 5.95
N CYS A 3 4.12 -6.74 5.75
CA CYS A 3 5.46 -6.92 5.18
C CYS A 3 5.41 -8.00 4.10
N PHE A 4 6.03 -7.73 2.95
CA PHE A 4 6.15 -8.69 1.86
C PHE A 4 7.46 -8.49 1.10
N ARG A 5 7.85 -9.53 0.35
CA ARG A 5 9.05 -9.55 -0.47
C ARG A 5 8.68 -9.49 -1.95
N MET A 6 9.35 -8.62 -2.68
CA MET A 6 9.25 -8.51 -4.12
C MET A 6 9.86 -9.77 -4.77
N VAL A 7 9.09 -10.43 -5.63
CA VAL A 7 9.58 -11.58 -6.43
C VAL A 7 10.19 -11.15 -7.77
N LYS A 8 9.95 -9.90 -8.17
CA LYS A 8 10.49 -9.24 -9.35
C LYS A 8 10.70 -7.74 -9.04
N PRO A 9 11.57 -7.03 -9.76
CA PRO A 9 11.77 -5.59 -9.55
C PRO A 9 10.47 -4.79 -9.72
N LEU A 10 10.07 -4.07 -8.68
CA LEU A 10 8.92 -3.17 -8.65
C LEU A 10 9.37 -1.77 -8.21
N ALA A 11 8.66 -0.77 -8.68
CA ALA A 11 8.91 0.63 -8.35
C ALA A 11 7.63 1.32 -7.87
N GLU A 12 7.79 2.47 -7.22
CA GLU A 12 6.70 3.38 -6.82
C GLU A 12 5.57 2.67 -6.07
N PHE A 13 5.72 2.51 -4.76
CA PHE A 13 4.63 1.97 -3.94
C PHE A 13 3.78 3.10 -3.35
N VAL A 14 2.48 3.02 -3.58
CA VAL A 14 1.47 3.88 -2.94
C VAL A 14 0.54 3.00 -2.13
N ALA A 15 0.31 3.37 -0.88
CA ALA A 15 -0.60 2.66 0.01
C ALA A 15 -1.69 3.61 0.50
N SER A 16 -2.94 3.18 0.43
CA SER A 16 -4.12 3.95 0.84
C SER A 16 -4.95 3.13 1.82
N LEU A 17 -5.38 3.76 2.91
CA LEU A 17 -6.21 3.13 3.93
C LEU A 17 -7.65 3.63 3.81
N HIS A 18 -8.59 2.70 3.92
CA HIS A 18 -10.02 2.95 3.78
C HIS A 18 -10.77 2.39 4.98
N LYS A 19 -11.80 3.09 5.43
CA LYS A 19 -12.74 2.59 6.45
C LYS A 19 -14.13 3.13 6.19
N ASN A 20 -15.14 2.27 6.33
CA ASN A 20 -16.53 2.68 6.18
C ASN A 20 -16.88 3.83 7.11
N ARG A 21 -17.57 4.85 6.56
CA ARG A 21 -18.03 6.06 7.27
C ARG A 21 -16.92 6.99 7.78
N VAL A 22 -15.68 6.79 7.34
CA VAL A 22 -14.56 7.71 7.59
C VAL A 22 -14.12 8.28 6.25
N ASP A 23 -13.87 9.60 6.19
CA ASP A 23 -13.30 10.23 5.01
C ASP A 23 -11.84 9.77 4.83
N ASP A 24 -11.51 9.24 3.65
CA ASP A 24 -10.17 8.75 3.31
C ASP A 24 -9.08 9.83 3.50
N ARG A 25 -9.43 11.12 3.38
CA ARG A 25 -8.49 12.23 3.67
C ARG A 25 -7.98 12.21 5.09
N ASN A 26 -8.81 11.78 6.03
CA ASN A 26 -8.43 11.63 7.43
C ASN A 26 -7.50 10.42 7.64
N LEU A 27 -7.45 9.48 6.69
CA LEU A 27 -6.66 8.26 6.76
C LEU A 27 -5.35 8.35 5.96
N GLN A 28 -5.17 9.35 5.10
CA GLN A 28 -4.02 9.48 4.20
C GLN A 28 -2.67 9.52 4.94
N GLY A 29 -2.63 10.07 6.16
CA GLY A 29 -1.42 10.13 7.00
C GLY A 29 -1.15 8.87 7.82
N HIS A 30 -2.07 7.90 7.82
CA HIS A 30 -2.01 6.71 8.66
C HIS A 30 -1.34 5.50 7.99
N CYS A 31 -0.79 5.70 6.79
CA CYS A 31 -0.03 4.69 6.07
C CYS A 31 1.32 5.23 5.63
N GLN A 32 2.38 4.48 5.92
CA GLN A 32 3.72 4.78 5.46
C GLN A 32 4.33 3.56 4.78
N THR A 33 4.89 3.78 3.59
CA THR A 33 5.61 2.75 2.86
C THR A 33 7.11 2.90 3.07
N LEU A 34 7.77 1.82 3.47
CA LEU A 34 9.22 1.71 3.56
C LEU A 34 9.71 0.60 2.64
N ILE A 35 10.73 0.89 1.84
CA ILE A 35 11.33 -0.06 0.90
C ILE A 35 12.79 -0.23 1.28
N ASN A 36 13.22 -1.47 1.49
CA ASN A 36 14.61 -1.82 1.75
C ASN A 36 15.00 -3.03 0.90
N GLY A 37 15.77 -2.81 -0.17
CA GLY A 37 16.09 -3.85 -1.15
C GLY A 37 14.82 -4.41 -1.79
N ASP A 38 14.61 -5.72 -1.67
CA ASP A 38 13.43 -6.43 -2.16
C ASP A 38 12.28 -6.49 -1.13
N THR A 39 12.45 -5.90 0.05
CA THR A 39 11.46 -5.97 1.13
C THR A 39 10.64 -4.68 1.19
N VAL A 40 9.32 -4.82 1.16
CA VAL A 40 8.35 -3.73 1.30
C VAL A 40 7.65 -3.87 2.65
N LYS A 41 7.63 -2.78 3.41
CA LYS A 41 6.89 -2.66 4.67
C LYS A 41 5.87 -1.54 4.54
N ILE A 42 4.62 -1.86 4.82
CA ILE A 42 3.54 -0.88 4.99
C ILE A 42 3.24 -0.79 6.49
N LEU A 43 3.63 0.33 7.08
CA LEU A 43 3.28 0.70 8.44
C LEU A 43 1.90 1.33 8.41
N VAL A 44 1.01 0.82 9.25
CA VAL A 44 -0.36 1.32 9.39
C VAL A 44 -0.53 1.72 10.84
N ASP A 45 -0.85 2.98 11.07
CA ASP A 45 -1.22 3.51 12.38
C ASP A 45 -2.74 3.62 12.44
N PHE A 46 -3.41 2.70 13.12
CA PHE A 46 -4.87 2.67 13.10
C PHE A 46 -5.45 3.79 13.96
N TYR A 47 -6.22 4.66 13.32
CA TYR A 47 -6.94 5.75 13.99
C TYR A 47 -7.83 5.27 15.14
N GLU A 48 -8.56 4.17 14.95
CA GLU A 48 -9.42 3.57 15.97
C GLU A 48 -9.60 2.06 15.71
N GLU A 49 -10.41 1.40 16.54
CA GLU A 49 -10.78 0.00 16.29
C GLU A 49 -11.71 -0.15 15.09
N GLY A 50 -11.64 -1.31 14.46
CA GLY A 50 -12.59 -1.72 13.43
C GLY A 50 -11.93 -2.35 12.21
N GLN A 51 -12.66 -2.28 11.11
CA GLN A 51 -12.35 -2.95 9.86
C GLN A 51 -11.82 -1.93 8.86
N TYR A 52 -10.69 -2.24 8.24
CA TYR A 52 -10.00 -1.38 7.30
C TYR A 52 -9.70 -2.12 6.00
N GLY A 53 -9.79 -1.41 4.88
CA GLY A 53 -9.22 -1.82 3.59
C GLY A 53 -7.87 -1.14 3.40
N LEU A 54 -6.85 -1.90 3.00
CA LEU A 54 -5.56 -1.38 2.59
C LEU A 54 -5.36 -1.67 1.10
N ASP A 55 -5.30 -0.61 0.31
CA ASP A 55 -5.02 -0.68 -1.11
C ASP A 55 -3.54 -0.36 -1.35
N ILE A 56 -2.86 -1.22 -2.10
CA ILE A 56 -1.45 -1.08 -2.45
C ILE A 56 -1.34 -1.04 -3.97
N TYR A 57 -0.75 0.03 -4.48
CA TYR A 57 -0.49 0.25 -5.88
C TYR A 57 1.02 0.25 -6.13
N THR A 58 1.46 -0.40 -7.21
CA THR A 58 2.87 -0.45 -7.60
C THR A 58 3.04 -0.51 -9.11
N ARG A 59 4.25 -0.25 -9.62
CA ARG A 59 4.58 -0.40 -11.04
C ARG A 59 5.67 -1.43 -11.25
N GLU A 60 5.66 -2.04 -12.43
CA GLU A 60 6.79 -2.85 -12.85
C GLU A 60 8.03 -1.97 -13.09
N SER A 61 9.17 -2.38 -12.54
CA SER A 61 10.45 -1.74 -12.81
C SER A 61 11.09 -2.42 -14.03
N SER A 62 10.48 -2.29 -15.22
CA SER A 62 11.04 -2.82 -16.47
C SER A 62 11.64 -1.70 -17.33
N PRO A 63 12.78 -1.93 -18.02
CA PRO A 63 13.35 -0.92 -18.93
C PRO A 63 12.39 -0.51 -20.07
N ALA A 64 11.49 -1.41 -20.46
CA ALA A 64 10.43 -1.12 -21.44
C ALA A 64 9.37 -0.14 -20.91
N ALA A 65 9.20 -0.04 -19.58
CA ALA A 65 8.31 0.92 -18.91
C ALA A 65 8.74 2.38 -19.11
N LEU A 66 10.05 2.62 -19.23
CA LEU A 66 10.64 3.95 -19.35
C LEU A 66 10.37 4.59 -20.72
N ASN A 67 9.98 3.80 -21.73
CA ASN A 67 9.73 4.26 -23.10
C ASN A 67 8.33 4.86 -23.32
N GLY A 68 7.86 5.69 -22.38
CA GLY A 68 6.72 6.59 -22.61
C GLY A 68 5.32 5.97 -22.64
N GLY A 69 5.18 4.68 -22.33
CA GLY A 69 3.86 4.05 -22.15
C GLY A 69 3.28 4.42 -20.78
N LYS A 70 2.03 4.91 -20.73
CA LYS A 70 1.27 5.06 -19.48
C LYS A 70 1.10 3.67 -18.83
N GLN A 71 2.05 3.25 -18.00
CA GLN A 71 1.89 2.02 -17.24
C GLN A 71 0.84 2.21 -16.15
N LEU A 72 -0.17 1.35 -16.18
CA LEU A 72 -1.18 1.24 -15.15
C LEU A 72 -0.54 0.69 -13.87
N LEU A 73 -0.99 1.20 -12.72
CA LEU A 73 -0.58 0.68 -11.43
C LEU A 73 -1.16 -0.73 -11.26
N THR A 74 -0.33 -1.69 -10.84
CA THR A 74 -0.80 -2.99 -10.35
C THR A 74 -1.38 -2.78 -8.96
N HIS A 75 -2.59 -3.27 -8.74
CA HIS A 75 -3.36 -3.08 -7.51
C HIS A 75 -3.47 -4.38 -6.72
N CYS A 76 -3.28 -4.28 -5.42
CA CYS A 76 -3.54 -5.34 -4.46
C CYS A 76 -4.31 -4.77 -3.27
N CYS A 77 -5.42 -5.40 -2.89
CA CYS A 77 -6.16 -5.06 -1.70
C CYS A 77 -5.88 -6.05 -0.57
N LYS A 78 -5.84 -5.57 0.66
CA LYS A 78 -5.81 -6.41 1.86
C LYS A 78 -6.76 -5.88 2.92
N TYR A 79 -7.53 -6.80 3.50
CA TYR A 79 -8.45 -6.49 4.60
C TYR A 79 -7.74 -6.63 5.95
N LEU A 80 -7.97 -5.67 6.85
CA LEU A 80 -7.33 -5.58 8.16
C LEU A 80 -8.40 -5.38 9.25
N VAL A 81 -8.24 -6.08 10.37
CA VAL A 81 -9.08 -5.90 11.57
C VAL A 81 -8.19 -5.44 12.71
N ASN A 82 -8.53 -4.30 13.30
CA ASN A 82 -7.86 -3.74 14.48
C ASN A 82 -8.82 -3.79 15.67
N VAL A 83 -8.48 -4.58 16.68
CA VAL A 83 -9.22 -4.70 17.95
C VAL A 83 -8.21 -4.66 19.08
N ARG A 84 -8.42 -3.83 20.11
CA ARG A 84 -7.62 -3.92 21.33
C ARG A 84 -8.13 -5.14 22.10
N MET A 85 -7.19 -5.95 22.58
CA MET A 85 -7.47 -7.07 23.47
C MET A 85 -7.58 -6.60 24.91
#